data_AF-A0A920FC02-F1
#
_entry.id   AF-A0A920FC02-F1
#
_cell.length_a   1.000
_cell.length_b   1.000
_cell.length_c   1.000
_cell.angle_alpha   90.00
_cell.angle_beta   90.00
_cell.angle_gamma   90.00
#
_symmetry.space_group_name_H-M   'P 1'
#
loop_
_entity.id
_entity.type
_entity.pdbx_description
1 polymer ?
#
loop_
_entity_poly.entity_id
_entity_poly.type
_entity_poly.pdbx_seq_one_letter_code
_entity_poly.pdbx_strand_id
1 'polypeptide(L)'
;MSKICGIDKNVIDEVAKIYAQSNASIIFWGMGVSQHIHGTDNARALISLALMTGQIGRPGTGLHPLRGQNNVQGASDAGLIPMVYPDYQRVDDKDINDFLKIFGKQN
;
A
#
# COMPACT_ATOMS: atom_id res chain seq x y z
N MET A 1 -1.27 25.90 -2.92
CA MET A 1 -0.82 24.61 -3.47
C MET A 1 0.27 24.78 -4.51
N SER A 2 0.05 25.52 -5.60
CA SER A 2 1.05 25.75 -6.65
C SER A 2 2.42 26.24 -6.14
N LYS A 3 2.47 27.19 -5.20
CA LYS A 3 3.73 27.65 -4.58
C LYS A 3 4.50 26.58 -3.79
N ILE A 4 3.84 25.51 -3.34
CA ILE A 4 4.45 24.44 -2.53
C ILE A 4 4.95 23.32 -3.44
N CYS A 5 4.10 22.83 -4.36
CA CYS A 5 4.45 21.71 -5.23
C CYS A 5 5.09 22.13 -6.56
N GLY A 6 5.06 23.42 -6.92
CA GLY A 6 5.59 23.92 -8.19
C GLY A 6 4.72 23.61 -9.41
N ILE A 7 3.51 23.08 -9.23
CA ILE A 7 2.60 22.71 -10.33
C ILE A 7 1.51 23.78 -10.50
N ASP A 8 1.19 24.15 -11.73
CA ASP A 8 0.09 25.07 -12.02
C ASP A 8 -1.25 24.51 -11.54
N LYS A 9 -2.13 25.38 -11.02
CA LYS A 9 -3.43 24.97 -10.48
C LYS A 9 -4.29 24.28 -11.53
N ASN A 10 -4.29 24.77 -12.77
CA ASN A 10 -5.14 24.25 -13.82
C ASN A 10 -4.74 22.81 -14.20
N VAL A 11 -3.44 22.50 -14.17
CA VAL A 11 -2.94 21.15 -14.40
C VAL A 11 -3.43 20.19 -13.31
N ILE A 12 -3.42 20.62 -12.04
CA ILE A 12 -3.93 19.80 -10.93
C ILE A 12 -5.44 19.55 -11.11
N ASP A 13 -6.20 20.60 -11.40
CA ASP A 13 -7.66 20.52 -11.58
C ASP A 13 -8.03 19.61 -12.78
N GLU A 14 -7.28 19.69 -13.87
CA GLU A 14 -7.47 18.87 -15.07
C GLU A 14 -7.18 17.39 -14.79
N VAL A 15 -6.00 17.07 -14.25
CA VAL A 15 -5.60 15.69 -13.95
C VAL A 15 -6.55 15.04 -12.93
N ALA A 16 -6.97 15.80 -11.91
CA ALA A 16 -7.94 15.32 -10.92
C ALA A 16 -9.28 14.93 -11.57
N LYS A 17 -9.79 15.75 -12.50
CA LYS A 17 -11.03 15.44 -13.24
C LYS A 17 -10.85 14.24 -14.15
N ILE A 18 -9.74 14.14 -14.87
CA ILE A 18 -9.44 12.99 -15.75
C ILE A 18 -9.46 11.70 -14.93
N TYR A 19 -8.76 11.65 -13.80
CA TYR A 19 -8.72 10.47 -12.94
C TYR A 19 -10.10 10.12 -12.37
N ALA A 20 -10.84 11.12 -11.88
CA ALA A 20 -12.15 10.93 -11.27
C ALA A 20 -13.24 10.52 -12.26
N GLN A 21 -13.18 10.99 -13.51
CA GLN A 21 -14.19 10.73 -14.55
C GLN A 21 -13.84 9.52 -15.43
N SER A 22 -12.61 9.02 -15.37
CA SER A 22 -12.20 7.86 -16.15
C SER A 22 -13.01 6.62 -15.81
N ASN A 23 -13.42 5.90 -16.85
CA ASN A 23 -14.09 4.62 -16.73
C ASN A 23 -13.28 3.61 -15.91
N ALA A 24 -11.95 3.63 -15.94
CA ALA A 24 -11.11 2.76 -15.11
C ALA A 24 -9.69 3.34 -15.01
N SER A 25 -9.18 3.53 -13.80
CA SER A 25 -7.84 4.08 -13.56
C SER A 25 -7.07 3.26 -12.53
N ILE A 26 -5.77 3.08 -12.78
CA ILE A 26 -4.85 2.41 -11.87
C ILE A 26 -3.78 3.40 -11.41
N ILE A 27 -3.50 3.42 -10.10
CA ILE A 27 -2.36 4.14 -9.54
C ILE A 27 -1.21 3.15 -9.37
N PHE A 28 -0.10 3.40 -10.06
CA PHE A 28 1.18 2.76 -9.78
C PHE A 28 2.07 3.72 -9.01
N TRP A 29 2.71 3.26 -7.94
CA TRP A 29 3.77 4.03 -7.29
C TRP A 29 4.99 3.19 -6.98
N GLY A 30 6.13 3.84 -6.94
CA GLY A 30 7.40 3.27 -6.49
C GLY A 30 7.95 4.00 -5.28
N MET A 31 9.27 4.03 -5.18
CA MET A 31 9.98 4.57 -4.01
C MET A 31 9.79 6.09 -3.82
N GLY A 32 9.42 6.85 -4.86
CA GLY A 32 9.14 8.28 -4.74
C GLY A 32 7.97 8.62 -3.80
N VAL A 33 7.10 7.65 -3.48
CA VAL A 33 6.06 7.79 -2.46
C VAL A 33 6.57 7.32 -1.10
N SER A 34 7.14 6.12 -1.03
CA SER A 34 7.46 5.46 0.25
C SER A 34 8.75 5.96 0.92
N GLN A 35 9.77 6.36 0.16
CA GLN A 35 11.05 6.85 0.67
C GLN A 35 11.02 8.36 0.97
N HIS A 36 9.94 8.79 1.62
CA HIS A 36 9.77 10.16 2.14
C HIS A 36 9.45 10.09 3.63
N ILE A 37 9.75 11.14 4.39
CA ILE A 37 9.39 11.22 5.83
C ILE A 37 7.87 11.12 6.10
N HIS A 38 7.07 11.33 5.05
CA HIS A 38 5.61 11.23 5.06
C HIS A 38 5.13 10.06 4.20
N GLY A 39 5.97 9.05 3.95
CA GLY A 39 5.67 8.01 2.97
C GLY A 39 4.39 7.22 3.27
N THR A 40 4.12 6.95 4.54
CA THR A 40 2.87 6.32 4.99
C THR A 40 1.65 7.20 4.68
N ASP A 41 1.74 8.50 4.94
CA ASP A 41 0.62 9.42 4.71
C ASP A 41 0.40 9.70 3.22
N ASN A 42 1.46 9.76 2.43
CA ASN A 42 1.38 9.84 0.98
C ASN A 42 0.66 8.61 0.40
N ALA A 43 1.01 7.40 0.87
CA ALA A 43 0.32 6.18 0.44
C ALA A 43 -1.17 6.20 0.85
N ARG A 44 -1.48 6.63 2.08
CA ARG A 44 -2.87 6.79 2.54
C ARG A 44 -3.65 7.81 1.70
N ALA A 45 -3.03 8.92 1.30
CA ALA A 45 -3.67 9.91 0.44
C ALA A 45 -4.06 9.33 -0.93
N LEU A 46 -3.20 8.51 -1.54
CA LEU A 46 -3.51 7.80 -2.79
C LEU A 46 -4.64 6.79 -2.61
N ILE A 47 -4.63 6.04 -1.51
CA ILE A 47 -5.70 5.09 -1.15
C ILE A 47 -7.04 5.83 -1.01
N SER A 48 -7.07 6.94 -0.28
CA SER A 48 -8.26 7.77 -0.10
C SER A 48 -8.77 8.34 -1.43
N LEU A 49 -7.88 8.79 -2.31
CA LEU A 49 -8.25 9.27 -3.64
C LEU A 49 -8.95 8.18 -4.46
N ALA A 50 -8.36 6.98 -4.53
CA ALA A 50 -8.91 5.85 -5.26
C ALA A 50 -10.27 5.37 -4.68
N LEU A 51 -10.41 5.37 -3.36
CA LEU A 51 -11.68 5.07 -2.69
C LEU A 51 -12.76 6.10 -3.01
N MET A 52 -12.43 7.40 -2.92
CA MET A 52 -13.36 8.50 -3.17
C MET A 52 -13.88 8.51 -4.61
N THR A 53 -13.06 8.09 -5.57
CA THR A 53 -13.43 8.05 -7.00
C THR A 53 -13.95 6.69 -7.46
N GLY A 54 -14.07 5.69 -6.56
CA GLY A 54 -14.49 4.34 -6.92
C GLY A 54 -13.51 3.62 -7.87
N GLN A 55 -12.23 4.03 -7.89
CA GLN A 55 -11.17 3.41 -8.67
C GLN A 55 -10.53 2.24 -7.89
N ILE A 56 -11.37 1.36 -7.32
CA ILE A 56 -10.95 0.16 -6.60
C ILE A 56 -12.03 -0.93 -6.70
N GLY A 57 -11.64 -2.20 -6.62
CA GLY A 57 -12.58 -3.33 -6.52
C GLY A 57 -13.25 -3.74 -7.83
N ARG A 58 -12.79 -3.23 -8.98
CA ARG A 58 -13.32 -3.54 -10.31
C ARG A 58 -12.20 -3.70 -11.34
N PRO A 59 -12.38 -4.49 -12.42
CA PRO A 59 -11.35 -4.68 -13.43
C PRO A 59 -10.82 -3.36 -14.00
N GLY A 60 -9.51 -3.27 -14.18
CA GLY A 60 -8.84 -2.06 -14.68
C GLY A 60 -8.70 -0.93 -13.66
N THR A 61 -8.95 -1.19 -12.37
CA THR A 61 -8.77 -0.20 -11.29
C THR A 61 -7.92 -0.73 -10.17
N GLY A 62 -7.44 0.19 -9.32
CA GLY A 62 -6.78 -0.15 -8.08
C GLY A 62 -5.47 0.59 -7.86
N LEU A 63 -4.74 0.09 -6.88
CA LEU A 63 -3.53 0.68 -6.32
C LEU A 63 -2.44 -0.39 -6.31
N HIS A 64 -1.32 -0.10 -6.96
CA HIS A 64 -0.22 -1.05 -7.11
C HIS A 64 1.10 -0.41 -6.64
N PRO A 65 1.49 -0.64 -5.36
CA PRO A 65 2.85 -0.40 -4.92
C PRO A 65 3.79 -1.35 -5.68
N LEU A 66 4.57 -0.80 -6.61
CA LEU A 66 5.55 -1.56 -7.35
C LEU A 66 6.69 -1.97 -6.41
N ARG A 67 6.75 -3.27 -6.13
CA ARG A 67 7.80 -3.89 -5.32
C ARG A 67 9.06 -4.08 -6.18
N GLY A 68 10.23 -3.83 -5.59
CA GLY A 68 11.50 -3.85 -6.30
C GLY A 68 12.14 -5.23 -6.41
N GLN A 69 12.44 -5.87 -5.29
CA GLN A 69 13.14 -7.17 -5.27
C GLN A 69 12.19 -8.31 -5.64
N ASN A 70 12.71 -9.33 -6.32
CA ASN A 70 11.96 -10.45 -6.90
C ASN A 70 11.08 -11.21 -5.90
N ASN A 71 11.46 -11.26 -4.61
CA ASN A 71 10.70 -11.98 -3.58
C ASN A 71 10.45 -11.15 -2.31
N VAL A 72 10.41 -9.82 -2.40
CA VAL A 72 10.10 -9.00 -1.21
C VAL A 72 8.67 -9.24 -0.71
N GLN A 73 7.74 -9.58 -1.62
CA GLN A 73 6.39 -9.98 -1.25
C GLN A 73 6.41 -11.32 -0.53
N GLY A 74 7.02 -12.37 -1.10
CA GLY A 74 7.10 -13.68 -0.44
C GLY A 74 7.88 -13.67 0.88
N ALA A 75 8.92 -12.84 1.01
CA ALA A 75 9.61 -12.62 2.28
C ALA A 75 8.68 -12.02 3.35
N SER A 76 7.83 -11.08 2.95
CA SER A 76 6.80 -10.50 3.82
C SER A 76 5.74 -11.54 4.22
N ASP A 77 5.26 -12.30 3.24
CA ASP A 77 4.26 -13.36 3.44
C ASP A 77 4.81 -14.49 4.33
N ALA A 78 6.12 -14.74 4.31
CA ALA A 78 6.80 -15.70 5.17
C ALA A 78 7.11 -15.16 6.58
N GLY A 79 6.63 -13.97 6.95
CA GLY A 79 6.80 -13.42 8.29
C GLY A 79 8.18 -12.83 8.57
N LEU A 80 8.97 -12.46 7.55
CA LEU A 80 10.25 -11.74 7.74
C LEU A 80 10.02 -10.26 8.07
N ILE A 81 9.04 -9.98 8.94
CA ILE A 81 8.68 -8.66 9.45
C ILE A 81 8.50 -8.79 10.96
N PRO A 82 9.17 -7.97 11.81
CA PRO A 82 9.29 -8.24 13.25
C PRO A 82 7.99 -8.39 14.05
N MET A 83 6.86 -7.89 13.54
CA MET A 83 5.58 -7.88 14.23
C MET A 83 4.56 -8.91 13.71
N VAL A 84 4.93 -9.73 12.72
CA VAL A 84 4.05 -10.78 12.20
C VAL A 84 4.78 -12.11 11.96
N TYR A 85 4.07 -13.20 12.17
CA TYR A 85 4.35 -14.54 11.68
C TYR A 85 3.97 -14.67 10.18
N PRO A 86 4.20 -15.83 9.53
CA PRO A 86 3.71 -16.06 8.18
C PRO A 86 2.21 -15.76 8.02
N ASP A 87 1.82 -15.35 6.82
CA ASP A 87 0.45 -14.93 6.47
C ASP A 87 -0.03 -13.70 7.28
N TYR A 88 0.90 -12.81 7.63
CA TYR A 88 0.64 -11.55 8.33
C TYR A 88 -0.06 -11.71 9.70
N GLN A 89 0.04 -12.88 10.32
CA GLN A 89 -0.53 -13.15 11.64
C GLN A 89 0.27 -12.41 12.72
N ARG A 90 -0.38 -11.61 13.58
CA ARG A 90 0.35 -10.79 14.56
C ARG A 90 1.03 -11.63 15.63
N VAL A 91 2.22 -11.21 16.03
CA VAL A 91 2.98 -11.89 17.12
C VAL A 91 2.37 -11.69 18.50
N ASP A 92 1.43 -10.77 18.68
CA ASP A 92 0.71 -10.55 19.93
C ASP A 92 -0.67 -11.23 19.95
N ASP A 93 -1.01 -12.00 18.92
CA ASP A 93 -2.22 -12.84 18.89
C ASP A 93 -2.02 -14.09 19.76
N LYS A 94 -2.87 -14.26 20.77
CA LYS A 94 -2.78 -15.36 21.74
C LYS A 94 -2.99 -16.72 21.09
N ASP A 95 -3.95 -16.84 20.18
CA ASP A 95 -4.31 -18.13 19.59
C ASP A 95 -3.19 -18.60 18.65
N ILE A 96 -2.59 -17.67 17.91
CA ILE A 96 -1.42 -17.95 17.06
C ILE A 96 -0.21 -18.34 17.91
N ASN A 97 0.06 -17.62 19.00
CA ASN A 97 1.14 -17.98 19.92
C ASN A 97 0.96 -19.38 20.53
N ASP A 98 -0.26 -19.70 20.98
CA ASP A 98 -0.56 -21.01 21.57
C ASP A 98 -0.40 -22.14 20.54
N PHE A 99 -0.83 -21.92 19.30
CA PHE A 99 -0.55 -22.84 18.19
C PHE A 99 0.96 -23.00 17.94
N LEU A 100 1.71 -21.91 17.89
CA LEU A 100 3.14 -21.96 17.56
C LEU A 100 4.00 -22.60 18.65
N LYS A 101 3.55 -22.59 19.92
CA LYS A 101 4.19 -23.35 21.01
C LYS A 101 4.28 -24.85 20.72
N ILE A 102 3.44 -25.40 19.84
CA ILE A 102 3.53 -26.80 19.40
C ILE A 102 4.86 -27.06 18.68
N PHE A 103 5.35 -26.10 17.89
CA PHE A 103 6.65 -26.20 17.20
C PHE A 103 7.83 -25.91 18.14
N GLY A 104 7.61 -25.14 19.22
CA GLY A 104 8.61 -24.84 20.24
C GLY A 104 8.87 -25.97 21.25
N LYS A 105 8.09 -27.07 21.23
CA LYS A 105 8.32 -28.27 22.04
C LYS A 105 9.32 -29.24 21.39
N GLN A 106 10.49 -28.75 21.02
CA GLN A 106 11.65 -29.62 20.75
C GLN A 106 12.70 -29.37 21.83
N ASN A 107 12.74 -30.30 22.80
CA ASN A 107 13.64 -30.46 23.95
C ASN A 107 13.46 -29.47 25.11
#